data_AF-A0A8T3AH17-F1
#
_entry.id   AF-A0A8T3AH17-F1
#
_cell.length_a   1.000
_cell.length_b   1.000
_cell.length_c   1.000
_cell.angle_alpha   90.00
_cell.angle_beta   90.00
_cell.angle_gamma   90.00
#
_symmetry.space_group_name_H-M   'P 1'
#
loop_
_entity.id
_entity.type
_entity.pdbx_description
1 polymer ?
#
loop_
_entity_poly.entity_id
_entity_poly.type
_entity_poly.pdbx_seq_one_letter_code
_entity_poly.pdbx_strand_id
1 'polypeptide(L)'
;MAVNRRTGVAPVLDIEKILQEAQHRWLRPTEICEILRNYHKFCIAPEPPNKPTSGSLFLFDRKVLRYFRRDGHNWRKKKDGKTVKEAHEKLKAGSIDVLHCYYAHGEDKEGFQRRSYWMLEGALMHIVLVHYREVKVLIHSLIRLTFIFVSS
;
A
#
# COMPACT_ATOMS: atom_id res chain seq x y z
N MET A 1 -13.55 -28.61 35.01
CA MET A 1 -13.35 -27.26 34.45
C MET A 1 -12.06 -27.26 33.66
N ALA A 2 -12.11 -27.12 32.34
CA ALA A 2 -10.90 -27.07 31.50
C ALA A 2 -10.89 -25.74 30.73
N VAL A 3 -10.09 -24.80 31.21
CA VAL A 3 -9.83 -23.53 30.54
C VAL A 3 -8.87 -23.81 29.38
N ASN A 4 -9.43 -23.93 28.18
CA ASN A 4 -8.66 -24.06 26.95
C ASN A 4 -8.24 -22.65 26.49
N ARG A 5 -7.09 -22.16 26.97
CA ARG A 5 -6.47 -20.92 26.44
C ARG A 5 -5.88 -21.23 25.07
N ARG A 6 -6.66 -21.00 24.02
CA ARG A 6 -6.15 -20.91 22.65
C ARG A 6 -5.33 -19.63 22.53
N THR A 7 -4.01 -19.74 22.72
CA THR A 7 -3.07 -18.71 22.27
C THR A 7 -3.05 -18.73 20.75
N GLY A 8 -3.72 -17.76 20.13
CA GLY A 8 -3.70 -17.57 18.69
C GLY A 8 -2.32 -17.10 18.23
N VAL A 9 -1.45 -18.05 17.90
CA VAL A 9 -0.23 -17.76 17.15
C VAL A 9 -0.68 -17.42 15.73
N ALA A 10 -0.53 -16.15 15.34
CA ALA A 10 -0.74 -15.75 13.95
C ALA A 10 0.12 -16.66 13.05
N PRO A 11 -0.42 -17.20 11.94
CA PRO A 11 0.36 -18.04 11.05
C PRO A 11 1.63 -17.25 10.66
N VAL A 12 2.79 -17.87 10.84
CA VAL A 12 4.07 -17.29 10.41
C VAL A 12 3.92 -17.00 8.91
N LEU A 13 3.84 -15.72 8.56
CA LEU A 13 3.70 -15.33 7.17
C LEU A 13 5.08 -15.41 6.53
N ASP A 14 5.21 -16.31 5.56
CA ASP A 14 6.43 -16.47 4.78
C ASP A 14 6.66 -15.22 3.89
N ILE A 15 7.76 -14.51 4.15
CA ILE A 15 8.12 -13.27 3.45
C ILE A 15 8.25 -13.51 1.95
N GLU A 16 8.82 -14.63 1.51
CA GLU A 16 9.00 -14.92 0.09
C GLU A 16 7.64 -15.06 -0.60
N LYS A 17 6.72 -15.76 0.06
CA LYS A 17 5.33 -15.89 -0.40
C LYS A 17 4.63 -14.53 -0.46
N ILE A 18 4.82 -13.66 0.54
CA ILE A 18 4.25 -12.29 0.51
C ILE A 18 4.76 -11.54 -0.73
N LEU A 19 6.06 -11.60 -1.01
CA LEU A 19 6.66 -10.92 -2.16
C LEU A 19 6.14 -11.46 -3.49
N GLN A 20 5.91 -12.77 -3.61
CA GLN A 20 5.27 -13.38 -4.78
C GLN A 20 3.82 -12.89 -4.94
N GLU A 21 3.04 -12.88 -3.86
CA GLU A 21 1.65 -12.39 -3.86
C GLU A 21 1.55 -10.92 -4.26
N ALA A 22 2.53 -10.10 -3.87
CA ALA A 22 2.58 -8.68 -4.24
C ALA A 22 2.63 -8.46 -5.77
N GLN A 23 3.15 -9.42 -6.53
CA GLN A 23 3.19 -9.40 -8.00
C GLN A 23 1.83 -9.65 -8.65
N HIS A 24 0.88 -10.25 -7.91
CA HIS A 24 -0.47 -10.55 -8.44
C HIS A 24 -1.64 -9.80 -7.78
N ARG A 25 -1.53 -9.40 -6.50
CA ARG A 25 -2.57 -8.61 -5.79
C ARG A 25 -1.99 -7.55 -4.85
N TRP A 26 -2.86 -6.64 -4.39
CA TRP A 26 -2.53 -5.77 -3.27
C TRP A 26 -2.31 -6.61 -2.00
N LEU A 27 -1.30 -6.22 -1.22
CA LEU A 27 -1.00 -6.85 0.06
C LEU A 27 -2.06 -6.48 1.11
N ARG A 28 -2.34 -7.42 2.01
CA ARG A 28 -3.21 -7.23 3.16
C ARG A 28 -2.47 -6.43 4.23
N PRO A 29 -3.17 -5.69 5.11
CA PRO A 29 -2.53 -4.92 6.18
C PRO A 29 -1.56 -5.75 7.05
N THR A 30 -1.89 -7.00 7.34
CA THR A 30 -1.03 -7.92 8.12
C THR A 30 0.27 -8.25 7.40
N GLU A 31 0.23 -8.46 6.09
CA GLU A 31 1.41 -8.76 5.25
C GLU A 31 2.33 -7.53 5.14
N ILE A 32 1.73 -6.35 5.01
CA ILE A 32 2.46 -5.07 4.99
C ILE A 32 3.14 -4.82 6.35
N CYS A 33 2.46 -5.08 7.46
CA CYS A 33 3.04 -4.97 8.79
C CYS A 33 4.23 -5.91 8.96
N GLU A 34 4.14 -7.14 8.43
CA GLU A 34 5.23 -8.12 8.49
C GLU A 34 6.48 -7.61 7.76
N ILE A 35 6.33 -7.09 6.55
CA ILE A 35 7.44 -6.47 5.79
C ILE A 35 8.03 -5.30 6.57
N LEU A 36 7.20 -4.37 7.04
CA LEU A 36 7.66 -3.14 7.70
C LEU A 36 8.36 -3.42 9.04
N ARG A 37 7.93 -4.44 9.81
CA ARG A 37 8.60 -4.83 11.05
C ARG A 37 9.93 -5.55 10.80
N ASN A 38 10.02 -6.27 9.68
CA ASN A 38 11.22 -6.99 9.27
C ASN A 38 12.05 -6.20 8.25
N TYR A 39 11.90 -4.87 8.17
CA TYR A 39 12.53 -4.04 7.13
C TYR A 39 14.06 -4.22 7.02
N HIS A 40 14.72 -4.53 8.13
CA HIS A 40 16.17 -4.80 8.20
C HIS A 40 16.61 -6.04 7.39
N LYS A 41 15.68 -6.92 7.02
CA LYS A 41 15.93 -8.08 6.14
C LYS A 41 15.87 -7.72 4.65
N PHE A 42 15.51 -6.48 4.33
CA PHE A 42 15.33 -6.01 2.96
C PHE A 42 16.31 -4.87 2.66
N CYS A 43 16.57 -4.68 1.37
CA CYS A 43 17.32 -3.51 0.92
C CYS A 43 16.44 -2.25 0.99
N ILE A 44 16.93 -1.22 1.68
CA ILE A 44 16.33 0.12 1.64
C ILE A 44 16.86 0.82 0.38
N ALA A 45 15.95 1.21 -0.50
CA ALA A 45 16.32 1.88 -1.75
C ALA A 45 16.91 3.27 -1.45
N PRO A 46 18.14 3.56 -1.94
CA PRO A 46 18.82 4.82 -1.65
C PRO A 46 18.27 6.00 -2.47
N GLU A 47 17.57 5.72 -3.57
CA GLU A 47 17.04 6.70 -4.51
C GLU A 47 15.65 6.28 -5.04
N PRO A 48 14.81 7.21 -5.52
CA PRO A 48 13.51 6.86 -6.08
C PRO A 48 13.68 6.09 -7.40
N PRO A 49 12.90 5.04 -7.64
CA PRO A 49 12.96 4.29 -8.89
C PRO A 49 12.46 5.14 -10.06
N ASN A 50 12.98 4.91 -11.27
CA ASN A 50 12.50 5.57 -12.47
C ASN A 50 11.47 4.69 -13.20
N LYS A 51 10.21 5.14 -13.23
CA LYS A 51 9.05 4.48 -13.85
C LYS A 51 8.97 2.98 -13.52
N PRO A 52 8.87 2.62 -12.22
CA PRO A 52 8.77 1.22 -11.80
C PRO A 52 7.56 0.52 -12.44
N THR A 53 7.74 -0.76 -12.76
CA THR A 53 6.71 -1.60 -13.38
C THR A 53 5.64 -2.04 -12.39
N SER A 54 4.52 -2.55 -12.91
CA SER A 54 3.49 -3.20 -12.08
C SER A 54 4.07 -4.40 -11.33
N GLY A 55 3.68 -4.57 -10.07
CA GLY A 55 4.14 -5.65 -9.18
C GLY A 55 5.37 -5.29 -8.35
N SER A 56 6.05 -4.18 -8.65
CA SER A 56 7.27 -3.78 -7.95
C SER A 56 7.00 -3.23 -6.54
N LEU A 57 7.90 -3.55 -5.61
CA LEU A 57 7.90 -3.10 -4.21
C LEU A 57 9.23 -2.43 -3.87
N PHE A 58 9.18 -1.35 -3.11
CA PHE A 58 10.36 -0.64 -2.63
C PHE A 58 10.18 -0.22 -1.18
N LEU A 59 11.25 -0.33 -0.39
CA LEU A 59 11.32 0.22 0.95
C LEU A 59 12.21 1.47 0.95
N PHE A 60 11.77 2.51 1.65
CA PHE A 60 12.51 3.74 1.81
C PHE A 60 12.56 4.13 3.28
N ASP A 61 13.67 4.73 3.71
CA ASP A 61 13.69 5.55 4.92
C ASP A 61 13.40 7.00 4.53
N ARG A 62 12.24 7.52 4.93
CA ARG A 62 11.82 8.89 4.59
C ARG A 62 12.61 9.97 5.34
N LYS A 63 13.36 9.61 6.39
CA LYS A 63 14.30 10.54 7.04
C LYS A 63 15.50 10.83 6.13
N VAL A 64 15.95 9.81 5.41
CA VAL A 64 17.07 9.89 4.45
C VAL A 64 16.58 10.37 3.09
N LEU A 65 15.52 9.76 2.55
CA LEU A 65 14.99 10.05 1.22
C LEU A 65 13.58 10.66 1.29
N ARG A 66 13.51 11.98 1.48
CA ARG A 66 12.22 12.71 1.58
C ARG A 66 11.39 12.68 0.28
N TYR A 67 12.05 12.63 -0.87
CA TYR A 67 11.43 12.73 -2.19
C TYR A 67 11.28 11.38 -2.90
N PHE A 68 11.09 10.28 -2.16
CA PHE A 68 10.91 8.93 -2.71
C PHE A 68 9.75 8.78 -3.72
N ARG A 69 8.81 9.75 -3.74
CA ARG A 69 7.68 9.82 -4.68
C ARG A 69 8.04 10.38 -6.06
N ARG A 70 9.26 10.88 -6.28
CA ARG A 70 9.75 11.34 -7.59
C ARG A 70 10.12 10.14 -8.47
N ASP A 71 9.12 9.31 -8.74
CA ASP A 71 9.28 8.00 -9.39
C ASP A 71 9.14 8.04 -10.92
N GLY A 72 9.09 9.23 -11.51
CA GLY A 72 9.00 9.43 -12.97
C GLY A 72 7.63 9.13 -13.59
N HIS A 73 6.64 8.68 -12.81
CA HIS A 73 5.27 8.50 -13.30
C HIS A 73 4.49 9.81 -13.24
N ASN A 74 3.59 10.02 -14.22
CA ASN A 74 2.59 11.07 -14.15
C ASN A 74 1.41 10.59 -13.32
N TRP A 75 1.20 11.22 -12.17
CA TRP A 75 0.09 10.93 -11.25
C TRP A 75 -1.01 11.97 -11.42
N ARG A 76 -2.28 11.52 -11.37
CA ARG A 76 -3.45 12.41 -11.46
C ARG A 76 -3.31 13.56 -10.48
N LYS A 77 -3.45 14.79 -10.97
CA LYS A 77 -3.32 15.99 -10.15
C LYS A 77 -4.68 16.50 -9.71
N LYS A 78 -4.70 17.33 -8.68
CA LYS A 78 -5.87 18.11 -8.27
C LYS A 78 -6.19 19.14 -9.37
N LYS A 79 -7.33 19.83 -9.23
CA LYS A 79 -7.75 20.89 -10.15
C LYS A 79 -6.70 22.01 -10.32
N ASP A 80 -5.80 22.15 -9.34
CA ASP A 80 -4.68 23.11 -9.38
C ASP A 80 -3.57 22.74 -10.39
N GLY A 81 -3.57 21.52 -10.94
CA GLY A 81 -2.55 21.02 -11.88
C GLY A 81 -1.14 20.86 -11.28
N LYS A 82 -0.96 21.10 -9.98
CA LYS A 82 0.34 21.08 -9.29
C LYS A 82 0.44 19.93 -8.29
N THR A 83 -0.64 19.70 -7.55
CA THR A 83 -0.63 18.74 -6.43
C THR A 83 -1.15 17.39 -6.90
N VAL A 84 -0.43 16.30 -6.62
CA VAL A 84 -0.96 14.95 -6.86
C VAL A 84 -2.21 14.72 -6.02
N LYS A 85 -3.25 14.15 -6.63
CA LYS A 85 -4.48 13.74 -5.95
C LYS A 85 -4.22 12.43 -5.21
N GLU A 86 -3.68 12.53 -4.01
CA GLU A 86 -3.50 11.38 -3.10
C GLU A 86 -4.71 11.26 -2.16
N ALA A 87 -5.28 10.06 -2.06
CA ALA A 87 -6.26 9.73 -1.02
C ALA A 87 -5.54 9.10 0.17
N HIS A 88 -5.93 9.47 1.39
CA HIS A 88 -5.29 9.00 2.61
C HIS A 88 -6.26 8.16 3.43
N GLU A 89 -5.84 6.98 3.84
CA GLU A 89 -6.62 6.06 4.66
C GLU A 89 -5.76 5.52 5.81
N LYS A 90 -6.39 5.08 6.90
CA LYS A 90 -5.75 4.24 7.92
C LYS A 90 -6.23 2.80 7.75
N LEU A 91 -5.30 1.85 7.71
CA LEU A 91 -5.63 0.43 7.57
C LEU A 91 -5.51 -0.30 8.90
N LYS A 92 -6.44 -1.23 9.11
CA LYS A 92 -6.52 -2.06 10.31
C LYS A 92 -5.87 -3.41 10.13
N ALA A 93 -5.19 -3.89 11.16
CA ALA A 93 -4.82 -5.29 11.31
C ALA A 93 -5.60 -5.85 12.51
N GLY A 94 -6.52 -6.78 12.25
CA GLY A 94 -7.57 -7.11 13.21
C GLY A 94 -8.50 -5.92 13.42
N SER A 95 -8.63 -5.46 14.66
CA SER A 95 -9.57 -4.38 15.02
C SER A 95 -8.91 -3.02 15.25
N ILE A 96 -7.58 -2.91 15.07
CA ILE A 96 -6.79 -1.73 15.44
C ILE A 96 -6.18 -1.10 14.19
N ASP A 97 -6.26 0.23 14.08
CA ASP A 97 -5.56 0.99 13.05
C ASP A 97 -4.04 0.87 13.27
N VAL A 98 -3.31 0.42 12.25
CA VAL A 98 -1.86 0.15 12.36
C VAL A 98 -1.03 0.83 11.27
N LEU A 99 -1.63 1.18 10.13
CA LEU A 99 -0.92 1.71 8.97
C LEU A 99 -1.57 2.99 8.47
N HIS A 100 -0.76 3.92 8.00
CA HIS A 100 -1.18 4.90 7.01
C HIS A 100 -1.07 4.29 5.61
N CYS A 101 -2.03 4.58 4.74
CA CYS A 101 -2.02 4.19 3.33
C CYS A 101 -2.38 5.37 2.43
N TYR A 102 -1.50 5.71 1.51
CA TYR A 102 -1.69 6.81 0.55
C TYR A 102 -1.83 6.22 -0.85
N TYR A 103 -2.94 6.55 -1.52
CA TYR A 103 -3.29 6.05 -2.85
C TYR A 103 -3.10 7.13 -3.90
N ALA A 104 -2.33 6.83 -4.94
CA ALA A 104 -2.19 7.66 -6.14
C ALA A 104 -2.60 6.86 -7.39
N HIS A 105 -3.27 7.54 -8.31
CA HIS A 105 -3.71 6.97 -9.60
C HIS A 105 -2.91 7.59 -10.73
N GLY A 106 -2.48 6.76 -11.68
CA GLY A 106 -1.77 7.20 -12.87
C GLY A 106 -2.65 8.12 -13.73
N GLU A 107 -2.01 9.14 -14.29
CA GLU A 107 -2.63 10.04 -15.27
C GLU A 107 -2.67 9.37 -16.64
N ASP A 108 -1.53 8.85 -17.10
CA ASP A 108 -1.39 8.24 -18.43
C ASP A 108 -2.12 6.89 -18.55
N LYS A 109 -2.15 6.12 -17.45
CA LYS A 109 -2.78 4.80 -17.38
C LYS A 109 -3.75 4.76 -16.21
N GLU A 110 -5.04 4.70 -16.50
CA GLU A 110 -6.10 4.70 -15.48
C GLU A 110 -6.02 3.50 -14.52
N GLY A 111 -5.60 2.34 -15.02
CA GLY A 111 -5.41 1.14 -14.21
C GLY A 111 -4.16 1.18 -13.33
N PHE A 112 -3.19 2.05 -13.60
CA PHE A 112 -1.93 2.09 -12.89
C PHE A 112 -2.05 2.88 -11.58
N GLN A 113 -1.60 2.28 -10.49
CA GLN A 113 -1.79 2.80 -9.14
C GLN A 113 -0.53 2.60 -8.30
N ARG A 114 -0.32 3.52 -7.35
CA ARG A 114 0.71 3.43 -6.32
C ARG A 114 0.05 3.52 -4.95
N ARG A 115 0.46 2.61 -4.06
CA ARG A 115 0.11 2.66 -2.64
C ARG A 115 1.38 2.80 -1.81
N SER A 116 1.41 3.81 -0.94
CA SER A 116 2.49 4.00 0.02
C SER A 116 2.00 3.70 1.42
N TYR A 117 2.74 2.89 2.16
CA TYR A 117 2.38 2.39 3.49
C TYR A 117 3.45 2.70 4.52
N TRP A 118 3.06 3.08 5.72
CA TRP A 118 3.96 3.13 6.88
C TRP A 118 3.19 2.91 8.17
N MET A 119 3.89 2.39 9.18
CA MET A 119 3.30 2.12 10.49
C MET A 119 2.89 3.42 11.19
N LEU A 120 1.78 3.38 11.93
CA LEU A 120 1.41 4.42 12.89
C LEU A 120 2.33 4.44 14.11
N GLU A 121 2.96 3.31 14.41
CA GLU A 121 3.93 3.15 15.48
C GLU A 121 5.17 4.02 15.24
N GLY A 122 5.46 4.93 16.18
CA GLY A 122 6.48 5.97 16.03
C GLY A 122 7.88 5.44 15.69
N ALA A 123 8.27 4.30 16.27
CA ALA A 123 9.58 3.69 16.03
C ALA A 123 9.76 3.27 14.55
N LEU A 124 8.71 2.81 13.88
CA LEU A 124 8.74 2.32 12.49
C LEU A 124 8.16 3.32 11.48
N MET A 125 7.62 4.45 11.94
CA MET A 125 6.97 5.46 11.12
C MET A 125 7.89 6.10 10.06
N HIS A 126 9.21 5.89 10.15
CA HIS A 126 10.19 6.41 9.19
C HIS A 126 10.38 5.49 7.97
N ILE A 127 10.03 4.21 8.10
CA ILE A 127 10.11 3.24 7.01
C ILE A 127 8.81 3.26 6.22
N VAL A 128 8.93 3.40 4.91
CA VAL A 128 7.80 3.44 3.97
C VAL A 128 7.94 2.31 2.95
N LEU A 129 6.89 1.50 2.81
CA LEU A 129 6.75 0.53 1.73
C LEU A 129 5.93 1.14 0.60
N VAL A 130 6.45 1.13 -0.62
CA VAL A 130 5.75 1.60 -1.82
C VAL A 130 5.49 0.43 -2.75
N HIS A 131 4.24 0.28 -3.16
CA HIS A 131 3.77 -0.80 -4.03
C HIS A 131 3.11 -0.23 -5.28
N TYR A 132 3.56 -0.68 -6.44
CA TYR A 132 3.04 -0.28 -7.75
C TYR A 132 2.24 -1.43 -8.35
N ARG A 133 1.03 -1.16 -8.84
CA ARG A 133 0.24 -2.18 -9.56
C ARG A 133 -0.61 -1.57 -10.64
N GLU A 134 -0.74 -2.31 -11.72
CA GLU A 134 -1.76 -2.13 -12.72
C GLU A 134 -2.97 -3.01 -12.36
N VAL A 135 -4.13 -2.38 -12.21
CA VAL A 135 -5.40 -3.04 -11.92
C VAL A 135 -6.23 -2.99 -13.20
N LYS A 136 -6.71 -4.15 -13.65
CA LYS A 136 -7.65 -4.22 -14.76
C LYS A 136 -8.93 -3.50 -14.34
N VAL A 137 -9.23 -2.38 -15.00
CA VAL A 137 -10.52 -1.71 -14.85
C VAL A 137 -11.54 -2.58 -15.58
N LEU A 138 -12.23 -3.44 -14.84
CA LEU A 138 -13.36 -4.18 -15.39
C LEU A 138 -14.50 -3.18 -15.60
N ILE A 139 -14.68 -2.74 -16.85
CA ILE A 139 -15.76 -1.85 -17.30
C ILE A 139 -17.16 -2.44 -16.97
N HIS A 140 -17.26 -3.72 -16.56
CA HIS A 140 -18.50 -4.37 -16.13
C HIS A 140 -18.98 -4.06 -14.69
N SER A 141 -18.17 -3.42 -13.83
CA SER A 141 -18.62 -3.09 -12.46
C SER A 141 -19.38 -1.76 -12.35
N LEU A 142 -19.42 -0.96 -13.42
CA LEU A 142 -20.14 0.31 -13.47
C LEU A 142 -21.67 0.18 -13.56
N ILE A 143 -22.23 -1.03 -13.67
CA ILE A 143 -23.69 -1.25 -13.64
C ILE A 143 -24.21 -1.54 -12.22
N ARG A 144 -23.35 -1.80 -11.22
CA ARG A 144 -23.81 -2.20 -9.87
C ARG A 144 -23.66 -1.16 -8.75
N LEU A 145 -23.25 0.06 -9.06
CA LEU A 145 -23.11 1.14 -8.05
C LEU A 145 -23.88 2.43 -8.35
N THR A 146 -24.82 2.41 -9.31
CA THR A 146 -25.70 3.55 -9.60
C THR A 146 -27.10 3.46 -8.96
N PHE A 147 -27.40 2.40 -8.20
CA PHE A 147 -28.64 2.33 -7.42
C PHE A 147 -28.36 1.71 -6.04
N ILE A 148 -28.12 2.56 -5.05
CA ILE A 148 -28.65 2.51 -3.67
C ILE A 148 -28.15 3.82 -3.05
N PHE A 149 -29.00 4.84 -3.11
CA PHE A 149 -29.17 5.97 -2.19
C PHE A 149 -29.94 7.07 -2.94
N VAL A 150 -31.21 6.77 -3.19
CA VAL A 150 -32.24 7.80 -3.36
C VAL A 150 -33.37 7.42 -2.41
N SER A 151 -33.62 8.34 -1.48
CA SER A 151 -34.83 8.55 -0.67
C SER A 151 -35.07 7.69 0.58
N SER A 152 -34.92 8.39 1.71
CA SER A 152 -35.86 8.58 2.84
C SER A 152 -36.69 7.41 3.35
#